data_AF-A0A954S7N8-F1
#
_entry.id   AF-A0A954S7N8-F1
#
_cell.length_a   1.000
_cell.length_b   1.000
_cell.length_c   1.000
_cell.angle_alpha   90.00
_cell.angle_beta   90.00
_cell.angle_gamma   90.00
#
_symmetry.space_group_name_H-M   'P 1'
#
loop_
_entity.id
_entity.type
_entity.pdbx_description
1 polymer ?
#
loop_
_entity_poly.entity_id
_entity_poly.type
_entity_poly.pdbx_seq_one_letter_code
_entity_poly.pdbx_strand_id
1 'polypeptide(L)'
;MWGLRSPLKVTLHSPNLWKRMFLLPINTDAPVYHFPWATVTLIVTNILVFVATAFGIIPADPFVLTYGEGLHPLQWMTSMFIHGGVLHLLGNIFFLWGFGLVVEGKIGWKKFLAVYLGLGIMTCGVEQVCLSNIHGTSLGSSAAIFGVMAIALLWAPRNEIILLYFVPIVTLMQIGTIELTILAFSSLLLGFEVLTMFLFGFHLGAAVLHLVGGLLGVGLGLTMLRQGFVDCEGWDLISVMAGKTPESVDPYRYCDPAHSKALRDAAQPSSQTGHTGKRRIPTAKLAHAVRNPEGRIRDLLEQGKPRAALKTLNDRRHLAPDFELPRSELHDLTQGLLRAGMWQDAVPLLVEYVNRFDDAISVRIQTAGILLRQLRRPVAALRMLEPLDPQRLASPLREDCQEVSTFAHELIDSGVIELSGHPV
;
A
#
# COMPACT_ATOMS: atom_id res chain seq x y z
N MET A 1 56.74 -11.85 42.76
CA MET A 1 56.65 -12.50 41.43
C MET A 1 55.18 -12.67 41.06
N TRP A 2 54.63 -11.74 40.29
CA TRP A 2 53.27 -11.84 39.72
C TRP A 2 53.43 -11.90 38.21
N GLY A 3 53.22 -13.08 37.62
CA GLY A 3 53.32 -13.30 36.17
C GLY A 3 51.95 -13.15 35.52
N LEU A 4 51.71 -12.00 34.90
CA LEU A 4 50.59 -11.80 33.97
C LEU A 4 50.69 -12.80 32.81
N ARG A 5 49.65 -13.61 32.60
CA ARG A 5 49.42 -14.29 31.32
C ARG A 5 48.73 -13.33 30.36
N SER A 6 49.27 -13.30 29.14
CA SER A 6 48.92 -12.44 28.01
C SER A 6 47.44 -12.49 27.61
N PRO A 7 46.87 -11.38 27.09
CA PRO A 7 45.51 -11.39 26.57
C PRO A 7 45.45 -12.13 25.22
N LEU A 8 44.36 -12.86 25.01
CA LEU A 8 44.01 -13.47 23.73
C LEU A 8 44.12 -12.45 22.60
N LYS A 9 44.94 -12.75 21.58
CA LYS A 9 44.86 -12.11 20.27
C LYS A 9 43.54 -12.51 19.63
N VAL A 10 42.52 -11.66 19.73
CA VAL A 10 41.34 -11.74 18.87
C VAL A 10 41.75 -11.20 17.50
N THR A 11 42.02 -12.12 16.58
CA THR A 11 42.15 -11.79 15.15
C THR A 11 40.79 -11.40 14.61
N LEU A 12 40.50 -10.11 14.56
CA LEU A 12 39.40 -9.55 13.77
C LEU A 12 39.74 -9.72 12.29
N HIS A 13 39.19 -10.76 11.67
CA HIS A 13 39.13 -10.90 10.22
C HIS A 13 37.71 -11.24 9.80
N SER A 14 36.92 -10.20 9.52
CA SER A 14 35.83 -10.30 8.57
C SER A 14 35.59 -8.91 7.94
N PRO A 15 36.07 -8.65 6.72
CA PRO A 15 35.93 -7.34 6.07
C PRO A 15 34.51 -7.02 5.57
N ASN A 16 33.49 -7.82 5.92
CA ASN A 16 32.20 -7.84 5.24
C ASN A 16 30.98 -7.67 6.17
N LEU A 17 31.12 -6.99 7.30
CA LEU A 17 29.99 -6.73 8.22
C LEU A 17 28.81 -5.99 7.55
N TRP A 18 29.08 -5.13 6.57
CA TRP A 18 28.05 -4.43 5.78
C TRP A 18 27.20 -5.36 4.89
N LYS A 19 27.71 -6.54 4.50
CA LYS A 19 26.95 -7.54 3.71
C LYS A 19 25.81 -8.21 4.49
N ARG A 20 25.66 -7.88 5.78
CA ARG A 20 24.64 -8.43 6.69
C ARG A 20 23.61 -7.40 7.14
N MET A 21 23.68 -6.19 6.58
CA MET A 21 22.66 -5.16 6.81
C MET A 21 21.49 -5.41 5.86
N PHE A 22 20.28 -5.53 6.42
CA PHE A 22 19.06 -5.71 5.65
C PHE A 22 18.05 -4.65 6.04
N LEU A 23 17.37 -4.09 5.04
CA LEU A 23 16.15 -3.31 5.19
C LEU A 23 15.03 -4.15 4.57
N LEU A 24 14.14 -4.67 5.42
CA LEU A 24 13.10 -5.61 5.00
C LEU A 24 11.73 -4.95 5.15
N PRO A 25 10.99 -4.75 4.05
CA PRO A 25 9.62 -4.28 4.14
C PRO A 25 8.73 -5.35 4.78
N ILE A 26 8.22 -5.06 5.97
CA ILE A 26 7.40 -5.99 6.77
C ILE A 26 5.92 -5.62 6.77
N ASN A 27 5.59 -4.35 6.56
CA ASN A 27 4.21 -3.88 6.53
C ASN A 27 4.09 -2.54 5.78
N THR A 28 2.88 -2.10 5.48
CA THR A 28 2.59 -0.79 4.89
C THR A 28 1.36 -0.17 5.53
N ASP A 29 1.30 1.16 5.56
CA ASP A 29 0.09 1.91 5.94
C ASP A 29 -0.96 1.93 4.82
N ALA A 30 -0.66 1.35 3.66
CA ALA A 30 -1.61 1.23 2.57
C ALA A 30 -2.83 0.46 3.07
N PRO A 31 -4.02 1.05 2.97
CA PRO A 31 -5.19 0.43 3.54
C PRO A 31 -5.48 -0.88 2.79
N VAL A 32 -5.37 -2.00 3.51
CA VAL A 32 -5.57 -3.35 2.97
C VAL A 32 -7.04 -3.67 3.07
N TYR A 33 -7.68 -3.69 1.91
CA TYR A 33 -9.12 -3.62 1.84
C TYR A 33 -9.86 -4.94 1.66
N HIS A 34 -9.10 -5.96 1.29
CA HIS A 34 -9.52 -7.34 1.16
C HIS A 34 -8.31 -8.21 1.49
N PHE A 35 -8.56 -9.48 1.81
CA PHE A 35 -7.46 -10.41 2.03
C PHE A 35 -6.57 -10.49 0.76
N PRO A 36 -5.24 -10.42 0.89
CA PRO A 36 -4.32 -10.35 -0.25
C PRO A 36 -4.04 -11.75 -0.83
N TRP A 37 -5.09 -12.34 -1.41
CA TRP A 37 -5.06 -13.71 -1.93
C TRP A 37 -3.92 -13.97 -2.89
N ALA A 38 -3.68 -13.05 -3.84
CA ALA A 38 -2.67 -13.27 -4.86
C ALA A 38 -1.26 -13.15 -4.29
N THR A 39 -0.97 -12.12 -3.50
CA THR A 39 0.32 -11.95 -2.81
C THR A 39 0.65 -13.16 -1.93
N VAL A 40 -0.31 -13.61 -1.11
CA VAL A 40 -0.11 -14.78 -0.23
C VAL A 40 0.09 -16.05 -1.04
N THR A 41 -0.71 -16.28 -2.09
CA THR A 41 -0.58 -17.48 -2.94
C THR A 41 0.77 -17.52 -3.63
N LEU A 42 1.26 -16.39 -4.15
CA LEU A 42 2.57 -16.29 -4.78
C LEU A 42 3.70 -16.57 -3.78
N ILE A 43 3.63 -16.02 -2.57
CA ILE A 43 4.59 -16.27 -1.49
C ILE A 43 4.61 -17.76 -1.12
N VAL A 44 3.44 -18.35 -0.87
CA VAL A 44 3.33 -19.78 -0.53
C VAL A 44 3.88 -20.65 -1.65
N THR A 45 3.55 -20.34 -2.91
CA THR A 45 4.07 -21.06 -4.08
C THR A 45 5.59 -20.98 -4.15
N ASN A 46 6.18 -19.79 -3.98
CA ASN A 46 7.62 -19.60 -3.95
C ASN A 46 8.30 -20.41 -2.84
N ILE A 47 7.72 -20.45 -1.65
CA ILE A 47 8.23 -21.25 -0.53
C ILE A 47 8.16 -22.74 -0.87
N LEU A 48 7.03 -23.24 -1.36
CA LEU A 48 6.85 -24.66 -1.69
C LEU A 48 7.81 -25.11 -2.80
N VAL A 49 7.96 -24.33 -3.86
CA VAL A 49 8.88 -24.61 -4.97
C VAL A 49 10.33 -24.57 -4.50
N PHE A 50 10.70 -23.60 -3.65
CA PHE A 50 12.04 -23.53 -3.08
C PHE A 50 12.35 -24.73 -2.18
N VAL A 51 11.42 -25.14 -1.33
CA VAL A 51 11.58 -26.35 -0.49
C VAL A 51 11.71 -27.58 -1.39
N ALA A 52 10.84 -27.74 -2.38
CA ALA A 52 10.86 -28.90 -3.27
C ALA A 52 12.19 -29.00 -4.06
N THR A 53 12.73 -27.87 -4.53
CA THR A 53 14.04 -27.86 -5.22
C THR A 53 15.21 -28.04 -4.25
N ALA A 54 15.20 -27.40 -3.07
CA ALA A 54 16.28 -27.49 -2.08
C ALA A 54 16.44 -28.91 -1.49
N PHE A 55 15.36 -29.67 -1.38
CA PHE A 55 15.39 -31.07 -0.93
C PHE A 55 15.48 -32.09 -2.07
N GLY A 56 15.62 -31.63 -3.33
CA GLY A 56 15.75 -32.52 -4.49
C GLY A 56 14.48 -33.32 -4.83
N ILE A 57 13.31 -32.87 -4.38
CA ILE A 57 12.01 -33.47 -4.73
C ILE A 57 11.72 -33.22 -6.21
N ILE A 58 12.09 -32.04 -6.71
CA ILE A 58 12.02 -31.68 -8.13
C ILE A 58 13.37 -31.08 -8.57
N PRO A 59 13.82 -31.34 -9.81
CA PRO A 59 15.03 -30.70 -10.35
C PRO A 59 14.77 -29.22 -10.63
N ALA A 60 15.77 -28.36 -10.42
CA ALA A 60 15.65 -26.92 -10.72
C ALA A 60 15.95 -26.59 -12.18
N ASP A 61 16.92 -27.29 -12.79
CA ASP A 61 17.47 -26.98 -14.12
C ASP A 61 16.43 -26.87 -15.26
N PRO A 62 15.36 -27.70 -15.32
CA PRO A 62 14.35 -27.57 -16.38
C PRO A 62 13.51 -26.28 -16.26
N PHE A 63 13.51 -25.65 -15.09
CA PHE A 63 12.63 -24.53 -14.76
C PHE A 63 13.35 -23.19 -14.68
N VAL A 64 14.68 -23.16 -14.73
CA VAL A 64 15.45 -21.90 -14.83
C VAL A 64 15.40 -21.34 -16.24
N LEU A 65 15.63 -20.03 -16.36
CA LEU A 65 15.71 -19.37 -17.66
C LEU A 65 17.10 -19.62 -18.26
N THR A 66 17.19 -20.26 -19.42
CA THR A 66 18.46 -20.54 -20.12
C THR A 66 18.70 -19.55 -21.26
N TYR A 67 19.99 -19.22 -21.46
CA TYR A 67 20.48 -18.36 -22.53
C TYR A 67 21.34 -19.13 -23.52
N GLY A 68 21.38 -18.65 -24.77
CA GLY A 68 22.25 -19.22 -25.80
C GLY A 68 21.74 -20.51 -26.45
N GLU A 69 20.56 -20.99 -26.07
CA GLU A 69 19.97 -22.26 -26.55
C GLU A 69 18.66 -22.07 -27.34
N GLY A 70 18.30 -20.82 -27.65
CA GLY A 70 17.06 -20.46 -28.32
C GLY A 70 16.03 -19.85 -27.36
N LEU A 71 14.79 -19.73 -27.82
CA LEU A 71 13.69 -19.22 -27.01
C LEU A 71 13.00 -20.36 -26.27
N HIS A 72 12.76 -20.14 -24.97
CA HIS A 72 12.07 -21.08 -24.10
C HIS A 72 10.92 -20.37 -23.36
N PRO A 73 9.79 -20.09 -24.02
CA PRO A 73 8.71 -19.28 -23.42
C PRO A 73 8.12 -19.84 -22.12
N LEU A 74 8.15 -21.17 -21.94
CA LEU A 74 7.73 -21.79 -20.68
C LEU A 74 8.63 -21.37 -19.52
N GLN A 75 9.94 -21.21 -19.76
CA GLN A 75 10.89 -20.79 -18.74
C GLN A 75 10.66 -19.34 -18.30
N TRP A 76 10.00 -18.49 -19.11
CA TRP A 76 9.66 -17.13 -18.72
C TRP A 76 8.71 -17.06 -17.54
N MET A 77 7.90 -18.11 -17.36
CA MET A 77 7.00 -18.23 -16.23
C MET A 77 7.62 -19.07 -15.11
N THR A 78 8.26 -20.19 -15.43
CA THR A 78 8.75 -21.11 -14.39
C THR A 78 9.94 -20.55 -13.62
N SER A 79 10.82 -19.78 -14.28
CA SER A 79 12.03 -19.22 -13.66
C SER A 79 11.70 -18.24 -12.53
N MET A 80 10.52 -17.60 -12.58
CA MET A 80 10.04 -16.69 -11.55
C MET A 80 9.93 -17.35 -10.17
N PHE A 81 9.70 -18.68 -10.13
CA PHE A 81 9.48 -19.43 -8.89
C PHE A 81 10.72 -20.15 -8.37
N ILE A 82 11.80 -20.20 -9.16
CA ILE A 82 13.07 -20.82 -8.76
C ILE A 82 13.95 -19.79 -8.06
N HIS A 83 14.54 -20.16 -6.90
CA HIS A 83 15.36 -19.26 -6.10
C HIS A 83 16.70 -19.90 -5.75
N GLY A 84 17.79 -19.16 -5.98
CA GLY A 84 19.17 -19.66 -5.83
C GLY A 84 19.68 -19.75 -4.39
N GLY A 85 18.82 -19.50 -3.39
CA GLY A 85 19.17 -19.60 -1.98
C GLY A 85 18.16 -18.91 -1.05
N VAL A 86 18.30 -19.18 0.24
CA VAL A 86 17.36 -18.68 1.28
C VAL A 86 17.27 -17.16 1.28
N LEU A 87 18.41 -16.45 1.23
CA LEU A 87 18.41 -14.99 1.24
C LEU A 87 17.75 -14.40 -0.02
N HIS A 88 17.92 -15.06 -1.16
CA HIS A 88 17.28 -14.65 -2.41
C HIS A 88 15.76 -14.81 -2.32
N LEU A 89 15.27 -15.95 -1.81
CA LEU A 89 13.84 -16.18 -1.55
C LEU A 89 13.27 -15.14 -0.57
N LEU A 90 13.92 -14.96 0.58
CA LEU A 90 13.46 -14.01 1.60
C LEU A 90 13.37 -12.59 1.04
N GLY A 91 14.38 -12.13 0.30
CA GLY A 91 14.35 -10.84 -0.37
C GLY A 91 13.13 -10.68 -1.29
N ASN A 92 12.84 -11.68 -2.13
CA ASN A 92 11.66 -11.65 -2.99
C ASN A 92 10.36 -11.63 -2.18
N ILE A 93 10.24 -12.44 -1.12
CA ILE A 93 9.04 -12.50 -0.27
C ILE A 93 8.78 -11.14 0.40
N PHE A 94 9.80 -10.52 1.02
CA PHE A 94 9.59 -9.26 1.73
C PHE A 94 9.18 -8.15 0.77
N PHE A 95 9.88 -8.00 -0.36
CA PHE A 95 9.54 -6.97 -1.34
C PHE A 95 8.17 -7.22 -1.99
N LEU A 96 7.84 -8.48 -2.31
CA LEU A 96 6.52 -8.84 -2.80
C LEU A 96 5.44 -8.57 -1.76
N TRP A 97 5.70 -8.82 -0.48
CA TRP A 97 4.76 -8.48 0.59
C TRP A 97 4.54 -6.97 0.68
N GLY A 98 5.61 -6.18 0.82
CA GLY A 98 5.51 -4.73 0.97
C GLY A 98 4.81 -4.04 -0.21
N PHE A 99 5.25 -4.33 -1.44
CA PHE A 99 4.71 -3.66 -2.63
C PHE A 99 3.51 -4.37 -3.24
N GLY A 100 3.44 -5.69 -3.13
CA GLY A 100 2.31 -6.47 -3.63
C GLY A 100 1.03 -6.12 -2.88
N LEU A 101 1.06 -5.94 -1.55
CA LEU A 101 -0.10 -5.48 -0.79
C LEU A 101 -0.66 -4.14 -1.29
N VAL A 102 0.22 -3.19 -1.60
CA VAL A 102 -0.16 -1.86 -2.10
C VAL A 102 -0.85 -1.96 -3.45
N VAL A 103 -0.24 -2.70 -4.38
CA VAL A 103 -0.77 -2.83 -5.75
C VAL A 103 -2.04 -3.68 -5.75
N GLU A 104 -2.03 -4.84 -5.09
CA GLU A 104 -3.18 -5.73 -4.92
C GLU A 104 -4.36 -5.02 -4.26
N GLY A 105 -4.13 -4.22 -3.21
CA GLY A 105 -5.18 -3.46 -2.54
C GLY A 105 -5.86 -2.43 -3.45
N LYS A 106 -5.16 -1.90 -4.47
CA LYS A 106 -5.72 -0.92 -5.42
C LYS A 106 -6.51 -1.52 -6.58
N ILE A 107 -6.14 -2.72 -7.05
CA ILE A 107 -6.72 -3.31 -8.27
C ILE A 107 -7.43 -4.64 -8.05
N GLY A 108 -7.36 -5.21 -6.85
CA GLY A 108 -7.87 -6.53 -6.52
C GLY A 108 -6.95 -7.67 -6.96
N TRP A 109 -7.11 -8.82 -6.32
CA TRP A 109 -6.22 -9.98 -6.45
C TRP A 109 -6.12 -10.54 -7.89
N LYS A 110 -7.23 -10.59 -8.65
CA LYS A 110 -7.25 -11.13 -10.02
C LYS A 110 -6.38 -10.31 -10.97
N LYS A 111 -6.56 -8.99 -10.94
CA LYS A 111 -5.80 -8.07 -11.79
C LYS A 111 -4.34 -8.03 -11.35
N PHE A 112 -4.09 -8.03 -10.04
CA PHE A 112 -2.74 -8.09 -9.51
C PHE A 112 -1.98 -9.35 -9.94
N LEU A 113 -2.61 -10.53 -9.86
CA LEU A 113 -1.98 -11.77 -10.33
C LEU A 113 -1.61 -11.70 -11.82
N ALA A 114 -2.52 -11.17 -12.66
CA ALA A 114 -2.23 -10.96 -14.08
C ALA A 114 -1.11 -9.95 -14.33
N VAL A 115 -1.07 -8.85 -13.57
CA VAL A 115 0.00 -7.85 -13.64
C VAL A 115 1.34 -8.45 -13.23
N TYR A 116 1.40 -9.18 -12.11
CA TYR A 116 2.63 -9.78 -11.61
C TYR A 116 3.20 -10.82 -12.59
N LEU A 117 2.37 -11.76 -13.06
CA LEU A 117 2.78 -12.77 -14.03
C LEU A 117 3.13 -12.15 -15.38
N GLY A 118 2.36 -11.16 -15.84
CA GLY A 118 2.63 -10.43 -17.07
C GLY A 118 3.98 -9.71 -17.02
N LEU A 119 4.27 -9.00 -15.93
CA LEU A 119 5.56 -8.35 -15.72
C LEU A 119 6.71 -9.37 -15.76
N GLY A 120 6.59 -10.51 -15.07
CA GLY A 120 7.64 -11.52 -15.07
C GLY A 120 7.87 -12.17 -16.44
N ILE A 121 6.79 -12.50 -17.16
CA ILE A 121 6.89 -13.03 -18.52
C ILE A 121 7.57 -12.00 -19.45
N MET A 122 7.17 -10.73 -19.35
CA MET A 122 7.78 -9.66 -20.15
C MET A 122 9.26 -9.45 -19.81
N THR A 123 9.63 -9.40 -18.53
CA THR A 123 11.04 -9.22 -18.13
C THR A 123 11.89 -10.40 -18.56
N CYS A 124 11.43 -11.64 -18.35
CA CYS A 124 12.16 -12.84 -18.77
C CYS A 124 12.29 -12.93 -20.30
N GLY A 125 11.25 -12.55 -21.04
CA GLY A 125 11.30 -12.50 -22.51
C GLY A 125 12.33 -11.48 -23.01
N VAL A 126 12.33 -10.26 -22.43
CA VAL A 126 13.34 -9.25 -22.74
C VAL A 126 14.74 -9.74 -22.39
N GLU A 127 14.91 -10.33 -21.21
CA GLU A 127 16.18 -10.89 -20.74
C GLU A 127 16.72 -11.97 -21.70
N GLN A 128 15.90 -12.96 -22.07
CA GLN A 128 16.33 -14.05 -22.95
C GLN A 128 16.67 -13.56 -24.37
N VAL A 129 15.93 -12.58 -24.90
CA VAL A 129 16.22 -11.99 -26.21
C VAL A 129 17.51 -11.16 -26.17
N CYS A 130 17.72 -10.36 -25.13
CA CYS A 130 18.91 -9.52 -25.01
C CYS A 130 20.19 -10.33 -24.72
N LEU A 131 20.06 -11.46 -24.03
CA LEU A 131 21.17 -12.35 -23.66
C LEU A 131 21.31 -13.57 -24.57
N SER A 132 20.64 -13.59 -25.73
CA SER A 132 20.58 -14.76 -26.61
C SER A 132 21.94 -15.24 -27.13
N ASN A 133 22.97 -14.38 -27.11
CA ASN A 133 24.32 -14.68 -27.61
C ASN A 133 25.30 -15.08 -26.49
N ILE A 134 24.82 -15.22 -25.25
CA ILE A 134 25.62 -15.60 -24.09
C ILE A 134 25.05 -16.90 -23.54
N HIS A 135 25.91 -17.83 -23.11
CA HIS A 135 25.48 -19.00 -22.37
C HIS A 135 25.41 -18.68 -20.87
N GLY A 136 24.28 -18.98 -20.25
CA GLY A 136 24.06 -18.71 -18.84
C GLY A 136 22.63 -19.02 -18.43
N THR A 137 22.33 -18.78 -17.16
CA THR A 137 21.00 -18.99 -16.60
C THR A 137 20.61 -17.86 -15.65
N SER A 138 19.30 -17.67 -15.49
CA SER A 138 18.72 -16.76 -14.50
C SER A 138 17.49 -17.37 -13.85
N LEU A 139 17.16 -16.84 -12.68
CA LEU A 139 16.11 -17.35 -11.82
C LEU A 139 15.66 -16.25 -10.85
N GLY A 140 14.44 -16.38 -10.36
CA GLY A 140 13.84 -15.50 -9.36
C GLY A 140 12.93 -14.44 -9.97
N SER A 141 12.02 -13.92 -9.15
CA SER A 141 11.00 -12.95 -9.57
C SER A 141 11.41 -11.48 -9.42
N SER A 142 12.68 -11.20 -9.13
CA SER A 142 13.10 -9.87 -8.64
C SER A 142 12.82 -8.77 -9.66
N ALA A 143 13.05 -8.99 -10.95
CA ALA A 143 12.72 -8.02 -12.00
C ALA A 143 11.21 -7.70 -12.05
N ALA A 144 10.35 -8.71 -11.91
CA ALA A 144 8.90 -8.51 -11.84
C ALA A 144 8.51 -7.70 -10.59
N ILE A 145 9.13 -7.99 -9.45
CA ILE A 145 8.94 -7.26 -8.20
C ILE A 145 9.38 -5.79 -8.33
N PHE A 146 10.49 -5.51 -9.00
CA PHE A 146 10.89 -4.12 -9.31
C PHE A 146 9.84 -3.41 -10.17
N GLY A 147 9.18 -4.13 -11.08
CA GLY A 147 8.02 -3.62 -11.81
C GLY A 147 6.83 -3.30 -10.90
N VAL A 148 6.47 -4.21 -9.99
CA VAL A 148 5.41 -3.98 -8.99
C VAL A 148 5.77 -2.80 -8.06
N MET A 149 7.02 -2.70 -7.62
CA MET A 149 7.53 -1.58 -6.83
C MET A 149 7.40 -0.25 -7.58
N ALA A 150 7.74 -0.22 -8.87
CA ALA A 150 7.59 0.97 -9.70
C ALA A 150 6.10 1.37 -9.88
N ILE A 151 5.20 0.40 -9.99
CA ILE A 151 3.75 0.66 -9.98
C ILE A 151 3.31 1.25 -8.63
N ALA A 152 3.75 0.67 -7.51
CA ALA A 152 3.46 1.18 -6.18
C ALA A 152 3.99 2.62 -5.98
N LEU A 153 5.21 2.90 -6.47
CA LEU A 153 5.80 4.24 -6.50
C LEU A 153 4.93 5.24 -7.26
N LEU A 154 4.34 4.84 -8.38
CA LEU A 154 3.46 5.71 -9.17
C LEU A 154 2.10 5.92 -8.49
N TRP A 155 1.53 4.89 -7.88
CA TRP A 155 0.15 4.93 -7.40
C TRP A 155 0.00 5.36 -5.94
N ALA A 156 1.02 5.14 -5.13
CA ALA A 156 1.00 5.35 -3.68
C ALA A 156 2.34 5.92 -3.15
N PRO A 157 2.93 6.96 -3.77
CA PRO A 157 4.26 7.48 -3.41
C PRO A 157 4.40 7.94 -1.95
N ARG A 158 3.30 8.36 -1.31
CA ARG A 158 3.30 8.88 0.07
C ARG A 158 2.98 7.84 1.12
N ASN A 159 2.47 6.67 0.73
CA ASN A 159 2.27 5.57 1.65
C ASN A 159 3.60 5.17 2.26
N GLU A 160 3.57 4.77 3.51
CA GLU A 160 4.73 4.34 4.27
C GLU A 160 4.86 2.82 4.21
N ILE A 161 6.10 2.38 4.08
CA ILE A 161 6.52 1.00 4.26
C ILE A 161 7.33 0.94 5.54
N ILE A 162 6.94 0.02 6.42
CA ILE A 162 7.66 -0.27 7.66
C ILE A 162 8.81 -1.21 7.29
N LEU A 163 10.03 -0.71 7.46
CA LEU A 163 11.26 -1.45 7.21
C LEU A 163 11.82 -1.97 8.53
N LEU A 164 11.92 -3.28 8.66
CA LEU A 164 12.72 -3.91 9.70
C LEU A 164 14.19 -3.79 9.31
N TYR A 165 15.00 -3.19 10.19
CA TYR A 165 16.44 -3.14 9.98
C TYR A 165 17.19 -4.02 10.97
N PHE A 166 18.27 -4.62 10.49
CA PHE A 166 19.22 -5.38 11.29
C PHE A 166 20.62 -4.81 11.06
N VAL A 167 21.22 -4.19 12.09
CA VAL A 167 22.61 -3.71 12.02
C VAL A 167 23.45 -4.42 13.09
N PRO A 168 24.38 -5.30 12.68
CA PRO A 168 25.34 -5.87 13.61
C PRO A 168 26.47 -4.85 13.88
N ILE A 169 26.34 -4.02 14.92
CA ILE A 169 27.42 -3.11 15.34
C ILE A 169 28.28 -3.83 16.38
N VAL A 170 29.37 -4.47 15.89
CA VAL A 170 30.53 -5.04 16.60
C VAL A 170 30.23 -6.01 17.76
N THR A 171 29.42 -5.66 18.76
CA THR A 171 29.01 -6.49 19.90
C THR A 171 27.55 -6.34 20.33
N LEU A 172 26.78 -5.41 19.76
CA LEU A 172 25.37 -5.20 20.07
C LEU A 172 24.50 -5.47 18.85
N MET A 173 23.44 -6.27 19.03
CA MET A 173 22.40 -6.43 18.02
C MET A 173 21.41 -5.28 18.17
N GLN A 174 21.33 -4.41 17.16
CA GLN A 174 20.28 -3.40 17.08
C GLN A 174 19.24 -3.84 16.05
N ILE A 175 18.05 -4.15 16.55
CA ILE A 175 16.85 -4.45 15.78
C ILE A 175 15.91 -3.29 15.99
N GLY A 176 15.39 -2.72 14.91
CA GLY A 176 14.43 -1.63 14.97
C GLY A 176 13.62 -1.51 13.69
N THR A 177 12.63 -0.64 13.71
CA THR A 177 11.80 -0.32 12.56
C THR A 177 12.04 1.12 12.12
N ILE A 178 12.01 1.35 10.82
CA ILE A 178 12.01 2.70 10.22
C ILE A 178 10.84 2.76 9.24
N GLU A 179 10.08 3.84 9.31
CA GLU A 179 9.03 4.14 8.34
C GLU A 179 9.63 5.02 7.24
N LEU A 180 9.56 4.54 6.00
CA LEU A 180 9.92 5.33 4.82
C LEU A 180 8.73 5.35 3.87
N THR A 181 8.50 6.50 3.24
CA THR A 181 7.55 6.55 2.14
C THR A 181 8.00 5.65 1.00
N ILE A 182 7.05 5.09 0.25
CA ILE A 182 7.31 4.33 -0.97
C ILE A 182 8.18 5.15 -1.92
N LEU A 183 7.92 6.47 -2.03
CA LEU A 183 8.76 7.37 -2.80
C LEU A 183 10.22 7.35 -2.33
N ALA A 184 10.47 7.54 -1.03
CA ALA A 184 11.83 7.58 -0.50
C ALA A 184 12.52 6.22 -0.65
N PHE A 185 11.87 5.14 -0.23
CA PHE A 185 12.45 3.80 -0.25
C PHE A 185 12.73 3.31 -1.68
N SER A 186 11.75 3.41 -2.58
CA SER A 186 11.92 3.00 -3.98
C SER A 186 12.95 3.87 -4.70
N SER A 187 13.01 5.17 -4.41
CA SER A 187 14.04 6.05 -5.00
C SER A 187 15.45 5.71 -4.52
N LEU A 188 15.62 5.38 -3.25
CA LEU A 188 16.92 4.93 -2.71
C LEU A 188 17.36 3.61 -3.36
N LEU A 189 16.43 2.66 -3.53
CA LEU A 189 16.74 1.37 -4.14
C LEU A 189 17.08 1.52 -5.63
N LEU A 190 16.26 2.24 -6.39
CA LEU A 190 16.56 2.52 -7.81
C LEU A 190 17.87 3.30 -7.98
N GLY A 191 18.11 4.27 -7.09
CA GLY A 191 19.38 5.01 -7.05
C GLY A 191 20.58 4.11 -6.75
N PHE A 192 20.41 3.12 -5.86
CA PHE A 192 21.43 2.12 -5.58
C PHE A 192 21.71 1.24 -6.80
N GLU A 193 20.68 0.77 -7.51
CA GLU A 193 20.87 -0.01 -8.75
C GLU A 193 21.63 0.79 -9.82
N VAL A 194 21.24 2.06 -10.05
CA VAL A 194 21.96 2.96 -10.97
C VAL A 194 23.40 3.21 -10.53
N LEU A 195 23.63 3.40 -9.23
CA LEU A 195 24.97 3.58 -8.68
C LEU A 195 25.84 2.35 -8.90
N THR A 196 25.31 1.14 -8.68
CA THR A 196 26.07 -0.10 -8.93
C THR A 196 26.43 -0.25 -10.40
N MET A 197 25.51 0.08 -11.31
CA MET A 197 25.78 0.11 -12.75
C MET A 197 26.90 1.10 -13.11
N PHE A 198 26.95 2.27 -12.45
CA PHE A 198 28.01 3.25 -12.66
C PHE A 198 29.36 2.80 -12.07
N LEU A 199 29.37 2.22 -10.88
CA LEU A 199 30.60 1.82 -10.17
C LEU A 199 31.24 0.54 -10.73
N PHE A 200 30.42 -0.42 -11.18
CA PHE A 200 30.88 -1.74 -11.64
C PHE A 200 30.74 -1.94 -13.16
N GLY A 201 30.39 -0.87 -13.88
CA GLY A 201 30.25 -0.84 -15.33
C GLY A 201 28.88 -1.32 -15.83
N PHE A 202 28.51 -0.91 -17.05
CA PHE A 202 27.26 -1.32 -17.68
C PHE A 202 27.35 -2.76 -18.19
N HIS A 203 26.81 -3.70 -17.43
CA HIS A 203 26.66 -5.10 -17.81
C HIS A 203 25.20 -5.52 -17.61
N LEU A 204 24.67 -6.38 -18.48
CA LEU A 204 23.32 -6.97 -18.37
C LEU A 204 23.29 -8.00 -17.23
N GLY A 205 23.55 -7.54 -16.00
CA GLY A 205 23.39 -8.30 -14.77
C GLY A 205 22.12 -7.91 -14.02
N ALA A 206 22.01 -8.38 -12.78
CA ALA A 206 20.82 -8.18 -11.94
C ALA A 206 20.36 -6.71 -11.87
N ALA A 207 21.29 -5.77 -11.70
CA ALA A 207 20.96 -4.34 -11.58
C ALA A 207 20.25 -3.79 -12.82
N VAL A 208 20.73 -4.11 -14.02
CA VAL A 208 20.10 -3.66 -15.27
C VAL A 208 18.75 -4.34 -15.46
N LEU A 209 18.63 -5.62 -15.13
CA LEU A 209 17.36 -6.35 -15.22
C LEU A 209 16.30 -5.83 -14.24
N HIS A 210 16.70 -5.47 -13.02
CA HIS A 210 15.84 -4.78 -12.07
C HIS A 210 15.35 -3.44 -12.62
N LEU A 211 16.23 -2.65 -13.25
CA LEU A 211 15.85 -1.39 -13.89
C LEU A 211 14.91 -1.62 -15.08
N VAL A 212 15.13 -2.65 -15.90
CA VAL A 212 14.22 -3.04 -16.99
C VAL A 212 12.84 -3.40 -16.44
N GLY A 213 12.78 -4.21 -15.38
CA GLY A 213 11.53 -4.53 -14.69
C GLY A 213 10.82 -3.28 -14.16
N GLY A 214 11.56 -2.38 -13.52
CA GLY A 214 11.05 -1.09 -13.08
C GLY A 214 10.49 -0.24 -14.22
N LEU A 215 11.19 -0.15 -15.36
CA LEU A 215 10.73 0.59 -16.54
C LEU A 215 9.45 0.01 -17.14
N LEU A 216 9.34 -1.31 -17.25
CA LEU A 216 8.12 -1.99 -17.68
C LEU A 216 6.97 -1.72 -16.71
N GLY A 217 7.25 -1.75 -15.40
CA GLY A 217 6.31 -1.38 -14.34
C GLY A 217 5.83 0.07 -14.46
N VAL A 218 6.73 1.02 -14.71
CA VAL A 218 6.36 2.42 -14.96
C VAL A 218 5.44 2.54 -16.17
N GLY A 219 5.79 1.89 -17.29
CA GLY A 219 4.98 1.91 -18.49
C GLY A 219 3.56 1.38 -18.25
N LEU A 220 3.47 0.20 -17.63
CA LEU A 220 2.19 -0.44 -17.31
C LEU A 220 1.37 0.39 -16.30
N GLY A 221 2.00 0.83 -15.20
CA GLY A 221 1.36 1.63 -14.16
C GLY A 221 0.82 2.98 -14.67
N LEU A 222 1.57 3.67 -15.54
CA LEU A 222 1.11 4.89 -16.21
C LEU A 222 -0.04 4.62 -17.17
N THR A 223 0.00 3.50 -17.89
CA THR A 223 -1.06 3.11 -18.83
C THR A 223 -2.36 2.84 -18.08
N MET A 224 -2.30 2.04 -17.02
CA MET A 224 -3.44 1.75 -16.16
C MET A 224 -4.01 3.02 -15.52
N LEU A 225 -3.15 3.93 -15.05
CA LEU A 225 -3.58 5.21 -14.49
C LEU A 225 -4.29 6.08 -15.55
N ARG A 226 -3.72 6.19 -16.75
CA ARG A 226 -4.29 7.00 -17.85
C ARG A 226 -5.60 6.44 -18.40
N GLN A 227 -5.77 5.12 -18.36
CA GLN A 227 -6.98 4.43 -18.82
C GLN A 227 -8.06 4.31 -17.74
N GLY A 228 -7.83 4.84 -16.54
CA GLY A 228 -8.79 4.76 -15.43
C GLY A 228 -8.98 3.35 -14.87
N PHE A 229 -8.02 2.43 -15.09
CA PHE A 229 -8.09 1.07 -14.55
C PHE A 229 -7.76 0.98 -13.06
N VAL A 230 -7.21 2.06 -12.50
CA VAL A 230 -6.91 2.23 -11.10
C VAL A 230 -7.31 3.63 -10.68
N ASP A 231 -7.93 3.75 -9.51
CA ASP A 231 -8.13 5.03 -8.85
C ASP A 231 -7.08 5.20 -7.75
N CYS A 232 -6.38 6.32 -7.79
CA CYS A 232 -5.38 6.68 -6.80
C CYS A 232 -5.85 7.81 -5.88
N GLU A 233 -7.11 8.24 -5.98
CA GLU A 233 -7.72 9.26 -5.13
C GLU A 233 -6.90 10.57 -5.11
N GLY A 234 -6.23 10.89 -6.22
CA GLY A 234 -5.34 12.05 -6.33
C GLY A 234 -4.01 11.95 -5.57
N TRP A 235 -3.66 10.78 -5.01
CA TRP A 235 -2.39 10.50 -4.35
C TRP A 235 -1.30 9.95 -5.28
N ASP A 236 -1.60 9.78 -6.57
CA ASP A 236 -0.61 9.33 -7.54
C ASP A 236 0.58 10.31 -7.65
N LEU A 237 1.72 9.80 -8.10
CA LEU A 237 2.98 10.55 -8.20
C LEU A 237 2.85 11.80 -9.06
N ILE A 238 2.06 11.78 -10.14
CA ILE A 238 1.89 12.93 -11.02
C ILE A 238 1.15 14.05 -10.27
N SER A 239 0.09 13.69 -9.55
CA SER A 239 -0.68 14.63 -8.72
C SER A 239 0.14 15.18 -7.56
N VAL A 240 0.91 14.32 -6.88
CA VAL A 240 1.80 14.69 -5.76
C VAL A 240 2.91 15.64 -6.22
N MET A 241 3.58 15.35 -7.34
CA MET A 241 4.64 16.19 -7.90
C MET A 241 4.10 17.53 -8.42
N ALA A 242 2.86 17.57 -8.91
CA ALA A 242 2.19 18.80 -9.30
C ALA A 242 1.75 19.66 -8.09
N GLY A 243 2.02 19.22 -6.85
CA GLY A 243 1.62 19.93 -5.64
C GLY A 243 0.12 19.92 -5.39
N LYS A 244 -0.65 19.08 -6.10
CA LYS A 244 -2.09 18.95 -5.93
C LYS A 244 -2.39 18.20 -4.63
N THR A 245 -3.41 18.67 -3.92
CA THR A 245 -4.04 17.89 -2.85
C THR A 245 -5.11 16.97 -3.46
N PRO A 246 -5.44 15.84 -2.84
CA PRO A 246 -6.53 14.96 -3.28
C PRO A 246 -7.81 15.72 -3.63
N GLU A 247 -8.15 16.72 -2.80
CA GLU A 247 -9.32 17.60 -2.96
C GLU A 247 -9.27 18.51 -4.20
N SER A 248 -8.07 18.75 -4.74
CA SER A 248 -7.83 19.60 -5.92
C SER A 248 -7.66 18.80 -7.21
N VAL A 249 -7.60 17.47 -7.12
CA VAL A 249 -7.53 16.59 -8.28
C VAL A 249 -8.97 16.24 -8.67
N ASP A 250 -9.33 16.52 -9.91
CA ASP A 250 -10.61 16.06 -10.45
C ASP A 250 -10.65 14.53 -10.35
N PRO A 251 -11.57 13.94 -9.56
CA PRO A 251 -11.68 12.49 -9.44
C PRO A 251 -12.00 11.81 -10.78
N TYR A 252 -12.50 12.57 -11.77
CA TYR A 252 -12.82 12.08 -13.11
C TYR A 252 -11.74 12.37 -14.16
N ARG A 253 -10.55 12.83 -13.75
CA ARG A 253 -9.47 13.25 -14.66
C ARG A 253 -9.06 12.19 -15.68
N TYR A 254 -9.22 10.92 -15.34
CA TYR A 254 -8.83 9.77 -16.19
C TYR A 254 -10.04 8.99 -16.74
N CYS A 255 -11.27 9.47 -16.50
CA CYS A 255 -12.47 8.90 -17.11
C CYS A 255 -12.66 9.43 -18.54
N ASP A 256 -13.40 8.68 -19.36
CA ASP A 256 -13.80 9.12 -20.71
C ASP A 256 -14.41 10.55 -20.68
N PRO A 257 -14.02 11.45 -21.60
CA PRO A 257 -14.58 12.81 -21.70
C PRO A 257 -16.11 12.87 -21.72
N ALA A 258 -16.78 11.89 -22.34
CA ALA A 258 -18.25 11.84 -22.38
C ALA A 258 -18.86 11.48 -21.02
N HIS A 259 -18.20 10.58 -20.28
CA HIS A 259 -18.63 10.14 -18.94
C HIS A 259 -18.32 11.19 -17.87
N SER A 260 -17.14 11.80 -17.92
CA SER A 260 -16.72 12.88 -17.01
C SER A 260 -17.57 14.15 -17.16
N LYS A 261 -18.05 14.47 -18.37
CA LYS A 261 -18.98 15.60 -18.59
C LYS A 261 -20.33 15.36 -17.92
N ALA A 262 -20.95 14.21 -18.14
CA ALA A 262 -22.24 13.86 -17.53
C ALA A 262 -22.17 13.84 -15.99
N LEU A 263 -21.04 13.38 -15.42
CA LEU A 263 -20.78 13.36 -13.98
C LEU A 263 -20.53 14.75 -13.39
N ARG A 264 -19.87 15.65 -14.13
CA ARG A 264 -19.66 17.05 -13.73
C ARG A 264 -20.95 17.86 -13.74
N ASP A 265 -21.81 17.60 -14.73
CA ASP A 265 -23.11 18.28 -14.86
C ASP A 265 -24.08 17.88 -13.73
N ALA A 266 -23.92 16.68 -13.16
CA ALA A 266 -24.73 16.18 -12.04
C ALA A 266 -24.24 16.63 -10.65
N ALA A 267 -23.01 17.16 -10.53
CA ALA A 267 -22.32 17.36 -9.24
C ALA A 267 -22.31 18.81 -8.70
N GLN A 268 -22.98 19.78 -9.34
CA GLN A 268 -22.97 21.17 -8.85
C GLN A 268 -24.11 21.45 -7.84
N PRO A 269 -23.76 21.82 -6.60
CA PRO A 269 -24.40 22.96 -5.95
C PRO A 269 -23.42 24.03 -5.42
N SER A 270 -23.92 25.27 -5.46
CA SER A 270 -23.44 26.58 -4.99
C SER A 270 -22.09 26.71 -4.26
N SER A 271 -21.25 27.57 -4.84
CA SER A 271 -20.03 28.18 -4.31
C SER A 271 -20.19 28.93 -2.97
N GLN A 272 -19.20 28.83 -2.07
CA GLN A 272 -18.52 29.97 -1.42
C GLN A 272 -17.30 29.54 -0.55
N THR A 273 -16.14 30.16 -0.85
CA THR A 273 -15.01 30.65 0.01
C THR A 273 -14.38 29.73 1.10
N GLY A 274 -13.07 29.70 1.39
CA GLY A 274 -11.90 30.51 1.04
C GLY A 274 -10.62 30.00 1.76
N HIS A 275 -9.46 30.51 1.32
CA HIS A 275 -8.06 30.25 1.68
C HIS A 275 -7.67 29.62 3.04
N THR A 276 -6.61 28.77 3.04
CA THR A 276 -5.56 28.80 4.09
C THR A 276 -4.16 28.42 3.57
N GLY A 277 -3.17 29.24 3.92
CA GLY A 277 -1.74 29.03 3.64
C GLY A 277 -1.03 28.16 4.69
N LYS A 278 0.05 27.51 4.27
CA LYS A 278 0.89 26.62 5.09
C LYS A 278 1.70 27.42 6.13
N ARG A 279 1.59 27.05 7.42
CA ARG A 279 2.49 27.53 8.49
C ARG A 279 3.01 26.35 9.31
N ARG A 280 4.35 26.26 9.44
CA ARG A 280 5.09 25.23 10.19
C ARG A 280 4.94 25.47 11.70
N ILE A 281 4.62 24.44 12.48
CA ILE A 281 4.35 24.54 13.92
C ILE A 281 5.64 24.26 14.73
N PRO A 282 6.04 25.12 15.69
CA PRO A 282 7.22 24.92 16.54
C PRO A 282 7.08 23.78 17.57
N THR A 283 8.20 23.13 17.89
CA THR A 283 8.38 21.96 18.79
C THR A 283 7.84 22.13 20.22
N ALA A 284 7.76 23.36 20.75
CA ALA A 284 7.20 23.62 22.08
C ALA A 284 5.67 23.37 22.18
N LYS A 285 4.92 23.53 21.07
CA LYS A 285 3.47 23.24 21.03
C LYS A 285 3.15 21.74 20.95
N LEU A 286 4.15 20.90 20.64
CA LEU A 286 4.03 19.44 20.62
C LEU A 286 3.97 18.89 22.05
N ALA A 287 4.79 19.42 22.95
CA ALA A 287 4.84 19.00 24.36
C ALA A 287 3.56 19.33 25.16
N HIS A 288 2.77 20.33 24.74
CA HIS A 288 1.48 20.66 25.34
C HIS A 288 0.32 19.84 24.77
N ALA A 289 0.47 19.25 23.57
CA ALA A 289 -0.51 18.35 22.96
C ALA A 289 -0.57 16.98 23.67
N VAL A 290 0.53 16.58 24.31
CA VAL A 290 0.71 15.25 24.91
C VAL A 290 -0.02 15.09 26.25
N ARG A 291 -0.38 16.18 26.95
CA ARG A 291 -0.95 16.09 28.31
C ARG A 291 -2.47 15.90 28.37
N ASN A 292 -3.20 16.25 27.30
CA ASN A 292 -4.66 16.13 27.20
C ASN A 292 -5.10 16.22 25.72
N PRO A 293 -4.90 15.14 24.92
CA PRO A 293 -5.26 15.13 23.51
C PRO A 293 -6.77 15.31 23.29
N GLU A 294 -7.61 14.83 24.22
CA GLU A 294 -9.07 14.96 24.19
C GLU A 294 -9.50 16.42 24.26
N GLY A 295 -8.97 17.16 25.23
CA GLY A 295 -9.22 18.59 25.39
C GLY A 295 -8.78 19.39 24.16
N ARG A 296 -7.61 19.04 23.58
CA ARG A 296 -7.13 19.70 22.37
C ARG A 296 -7.99 19.41 21.14
N ILE A 297 -8.49 18.19 21.00
CA ILE A 297 -9.45 17.82 19.94
C ILE A 297 -10.72 18.66 20.10
N ARG A 298 -11.25 18.77 21.32
CA ARG A 298 -12.43 19.58 21.62
C ARG A 298 -12.23 21.05 21.26
N ASP A 299 -11.13 21.65 21.71
CA ASP A 299 -10.79 23.05 21.39
C ASP A 299 -10.69 23.30 19.88
N LEU A 300 -10.16 22.33 19.13
CA LEU A 300 -10.02 22.44 17.67
C LEU A 300 -11.38 22.30 16.96
N LEU A 301 -12.27 21.47 17.47
CA LEU A 301 -13.64 21.34 16.96
C LEU A 301 -14.46 22.61 17.24
N GLU A 302 -14.35 23.19 18.43
CA GLU A 302 -14.97 24.48 18.78
C GLU A 302 -14.46 25.63 17.89
N GLN A 303 -13.19 25.57 17.49
CA GLN A 303 -12.60 26.52 16.52
C GLN A 303 -12.98 26.25 15.06
N GLY A 304 -13.81 25.25 14.77
CA GLY A 304 -14.18 24.87 13.40
C GLY A 304 -13.03 24.27 12.59
N LYS A 305 -12.08 23.57 13.23
CA LYS A 305 -10.89 22.98 12.61
C LYS A 305 -10.87 21.44 12.71
N PRO A 306 -11.83 20.72 12.11
CA PRO A 306 -11.95 19.27 12.25
C PRO A 306 -10.76 18.49 11.67
N ARG A 307 -10.09 18.99 10.62
CA ARG A 307 -8.83 18.39 10.11
C ARG A 307 -7.71 18.40 11.13
N ALA A 308 -7.54 19.51 11.83
CA ALA A 308 -6.51 19.64 12.84
C ALA A 308 -6.82 18.74 14.04
N ALA A 309 -8.11 18.58 14.36
CA ALA A 309 -8.56 17.65 15.39
C ALA A 309 -8.25 16.20 15.01
N LEU A 310 -8.59 15.78 13.79
CA LEU A 310 -8.24 14.45 13.26
C LEU A 310 -6.72 14.20 13.25
N LYS A 311 -5.93 15.19 12.80
CA LYS A 311 -4.47 15.09 12.83
C LYS A 311 -3.96 14.90 14.26
N THR A 312 -4.56 15.58 15.24
CA THR A 312 -4.17 15.44 16.66
C THR A 312 -4.45 14.03 17.16
N LEU A 313 -5.56 13.41 16.74
CA LEU A 313 -5.85 12.00 17.03
C LEU A 313 -4.81 11.05 16.40
N ASN A 314 -4.52 11.23 15.11
CA ASN A 314 -3.56 10.37 14.41
C ASN A 314 -2.16 10.50 15.02
N ASP A 315 -1.68 11.74 15.23
CA ASP A 315 -0.41 12.02 15.91
C ASP A 315 -0.36 11.32 17.29
N ARG A 316 -1.48 11.25 18.02
CA ARG A 316 -1.57 10.57 19.31
C ARG A 316 -1.51 9.04 19.18
N ARG A 317 -2.22 8.47 18.19
CA ARG A 317 -2.21 7.03 17.88
C ARG A 317 -0.86 6.54 17.39
N HIS A 318 -0.10 7.36 16.66
CA HIS A 318 1.29 7.07 16.32
C HIS A 318 2.17 6.93 17.58
N LEU A 319 1.90 7.71 18.63
CA LEU A 319 2.68 7.67 19.88
C LEU A 319 2.18 6.61 20.87
N ALA A 320 0.90 6.24 20.82
CA ALA A 320 0.35 5.09 21.54
C ALA A 320 -0.70 4.41 20.66
N PRO A 321 -0.35 3.29 20.00
CA PRO A 321 -1.26 2.59 19.09
C PRO A 321 -2.58 2.16 19.73
N ASP A 322 -2.55 1.81 21.01
CA ASP A 322 -3.74 1.39 21.78
C ASP A 322 -4.60 2.58 22.26
N PHE A 323 -4.26 3.81 21.87
CA PHE A 323 -5.03 4.98 22.26
C PHE A 323 -6.36 5.05 21.51
N GLU A 324 -7.44 4.94 22.27
CA GLU A 324 -8.80 5.11 21.79
C GLU A 324 -9.44 6.37 22.38
N LEU A 325 -10.21 7.08 21.55
CA LEU A 325 -11.03 8.18 22.06
C LEU A 325 -12.18 7.65 22.89
N PRO A 326 -12.56 8.32 23.99
CA PRO A 326 -13.81 8.04 24.67
C PRO A 326 -15.01 8.33 23.75
N ARG A 327 -16.16 7.75 24.10
CA ARG A 327 -17.38 7.75 23.26
C ARG A 327 -17.82 9.16 22.84
N SER A 328 -17.82 10.12 23.76
CA SER A 328 -18.21 11.51 23.51
C SER A 328 -17.28 12.18 22.51
N GLU A 329 -15.97 12.06 22.69
CA GLU A 329 -14.97 12.72 21.86
C GLU A 329 -14.92 12.12 20.45
N LEU A 330 -15.08 10.80 20.33
CA LEU A 330 -15.18 10.14 19.02
C LEU A 330 -16.45 10.59 18.28
N HIS A 331 -17.57 10.73 19.01
CA HIS A 331 -18.81 11.27 18.45
C HIS A 331 -18.63 12.73 18.00
N ASP A 332 -18.07 13.60 18.84
CA ASP A 332 -17.86 15.01 18.51
C ASP A 332 -16.94 15.19 17.30
N LEU A 333 -15.87 14.39 17.22
CA LEU A 333 -14.94 14.40 16.10
C LEU A 333 -15.60 13.94 14.80
N THR A 334 -16.33 12.82 14.85
CA THR A 334 -17.06 12.31 13.67
C THR A 334 -18.10 13.34 13.20
N GLN A 335 -18.92 13.88 14.09
CA GLN A 335 -19.89 14.93 13.75
C GLN A 335 -19.22 16.22 13.25
N GLY A 336 -18.05 16.58 13.78
CA GLY A 336 -17.24 17.69 13.30
C GLY A 336 -16.75 17.50 11.87
N LEU A 337 -16.30 16.29 11.53
CA LEU A 337 -15.86 15.93 10.18
C LEU A 337 -17.04 15.90 9.20
N LEU A 338 -18.18 15.31 9.60
CA LEU A 338 -19.39 15.29 8.78
C LEU A 338 -19.90 16.70 8.47
N ARG A 339 -19.92 17.60 9.47
CA ARG A 339 -20.30 19.02 9.27
C ARG A 339 -19.37 19.76 8.31
N ALA A 340 -18.11 19.35 8.22
CA ALA A 340 -17.14 19.90 7.29
C ALA A 340 -17.11 19.20 5.92
N GLY A 341 -18.03 18.27 5.65
CA GLY A 341 -18.09 17.53 4.40
C GLY A 341 -16.94 16.54 4.21
N MET A 342 -16.26 16.15 5.30
CA MET A 342 -15.08 15.28 5.28
C MET A 342 -15.48 13.81 5.39
N TRP A 343 -16.26 13.33 4.42
CA TRP A 343 -16.90 12.01 4.46
C TRP A 343 -15.89 10.86 4.52
N GLN A 344 -14.84 10.92 3.70
CA GLN A 344 -13.81 9.87 3.62
C GLN A 344 -13.05 9.71 4.95
N ASP A 345 -12.77 10.82 5.63
CA ASP A 345 -12.10 10.81 6.93
C ASP A 345 -13.03 10.43 8.09
N ALA A 346 -14.33 10.76 7.96
CA ALA A 346 -15.32 10.45 8.98
C ALA A 346 -15.69 8.95 9.01
N VAL A 347 -15.77 8.29 7.84
CA VAL A 347 -16.24 6.90 7.73
C VAL A 347 -15.42 5.91 8.56
N PRO A 348 -14.07 5.89 8.53
CA PRO A 348 -13.29 4.98 9.37
C PRO A 348 -13.56 5.16 10.86
N LEU A 349 -13.75 6.41 11.31
CA LEU A 349 -14.07 6.72 12.71
C LEU A 349 -15.50 6.36 13.08
N LEU A 350 -16.45 6.45 12.14
CA LEU A 350 -17.82 5.97 12.33
C LEU A 350 -17.90 4.45 12.39
N VAL A 351 -17.13 3.75 11.55
CA VAL A 351 -16.96 2.28 11.61
C VAL A 351 -16.36 1.87 12.95
N GLU A 352 -15.31 2.57 13.39
CA GLU A 352 -14.72 2.38 14.73
C GLU A 352 -15.78 2.57 15.83
N TYR A 353 -16.58 3.63 15.75
CA TYR A 353 -17.66 3.89 16.71
C TYR A 353 -18.67 2.74 16.75
N VAL A 354 -19.10 2.28 15.58
CA VAL A 354 -20.09 1.20 15.43
C VAL A 354 -19.57 -0.15 15.94
N ASN A 355 -18.27 -0.41 15.81
CA ASN A 355 -17.65 -1.64 16.29
C ASN A 355 -17.36 -1.63 17.79
N ARG A 356 -17.20 -0.45 18.39
CA ARG A 356 -16.88 -0.29 19.83
C ARG A 356 -18.10 -0.16 20.73
N PHE A 357 -19.24 0.29 20.20
CA PHE A 357 -20.43 0.59 21.01
C PHE A 357 -21.65 -0.16 20.50
N ASP A 358 -22.23 -1.01 21.35
CA ASP A 358 -23.36 -1.89 21.02
C ASP A 358 -24.65 -1.14 20.65
N ASP A 359 -24.83 0.08 21.16
CA ASP A 359 -26.00 0.93 20.94
C ASP A 359 -25.84 1.91 19.75
N ALA A 360 -25.05 1.52 18.74
CA ALA A 360 -24.72 2.34 17.59
C ALA A 360 -25.58 2.10 16.33
N ILE A 361 -26.79 1.52 16.46
CA ILE A 361 -27.66 1.18 15.32
C ILE A 361 -27.93 2.39 14.41
N SER A 362 -28.24 3.55 15.01
CA SER A 362 -28.46 4.80 14.26
C SER A 362 -27.20 5.24 13.51
N VAL A 363 -26.04 5.16 14.15
CA VAL A 363 -24.74 5.51 13.54
C VAL A 363 -24.38 4.53 12.42
N ARG A 364 -24.72 3.24 12.58
CA ARG A 364 -24.54 2.21 11.55
C ARG A 364 -25.35 2.52 10.30
N ILE A 365 -26.63 2.85 10.44
CA ILE A 365 -27.50 3.24 9.32
C ILE A 365 -27.03 4.58 8.70
N GLN A 366 -26.64 5.55 9.52
CA GLN A 366 -26.07 6.81 9.05
C GLN A 366 -24.80 6.56 8.21
N THR A 367 -23.91 5.69 8.68
CA THR A 367 -22.66 5.32 7.99
C THR A 367 -22.95 4.64 6.66
N ALA A 368 -23.92 3.72 6.62
CA ALA A 368 -24.39 3.10 5.38
C ALA A 368 -24.92 4.15 4.40
N GLY A 369 -25.72 5.11 4.89
CA GLY A 369 -26.22 6.22 4.10
C GLY A 369 -25.11 7.13 3.54
N ILE A 370 -24.06 7.41 4.31
CA ILE A 370 -22.89 8.19 3.87
C ILE A 370 -22.12 7.41 2.80
N LEU A 371 -21.82 6.13 3.05
CA LEU A 371 -21.16 5.24 2.10
C LEU A 371 -21.91 5.22 0.76
N LEU A 372 -23.23 5.12 0.81
CA LEU A 372 -24.09 5.07 -0.36
C LEU A 372 -24.18 6.40 -1.10
N ARG A 373 -24.62 7.46 -0.40
CA ARG A 373 -25.01 8.74 -1.01
C ARG A 373 -23.82 9.64 -1.30
N GLN A 374 -22.83 9.67 -0.41
CA GLN A 374 -21.67 10.56 -0.53
C GLN A 374 -20.48 9.88 -1.19
N LEU A 375 -20.26 8.59 -0.91
CA LEU A 375 -19.08 7.86 -1.40
C LEU A 375 -19.39 6.91 -2.58
N ARG A 376 -20.67 6.72 -2.95
CA ARG A 376 -21.11 5.82 -4.04
C ARG A 376 -20.60 4.39 -3.88
N ARG A 377 -20.65 3.90 -2.64
CA ARG A 377 -20.21 2.55 -2.23
C ARG A 377 -21.41 1.69 -1.80
N PRO A 378 -22.21 1.18 -2.75
CA PRO A 378 -23.47 0.49 -2.45
C PRO A 378 -23.29 -0.88 -1.80
N VAL A 379 -22.29 -1.67 -2.19
CA VAL A 379 -21.97 -2.97 -1.56
C VAL A 379 -21.48 -2.76 -0.13
N ALA A 380 -20.66 -1.74 0.09
CA ALA A 380 -20.26 -1.36 1.44
C ALA A 380 -21.45 -0.93 2.30
N ALA A 381 -22.32 -0.07 1.77
CA ALA A 381 -23.52 0.32 2.47
C ALA A 381 -24.37 -0.90 2.87
N LEU A 382 -24.56 -1.87 1.97
CA LEU A 382 -25.29 -3.10 2.26
C LEU A 382 -24.61 -3.95 3.34
N ARG A 383 -23.27 -4.12 3.30
CA ARG A 383 -22.53 -4.82 4.36
C ARG A 383 -22.68 -4.14 5.72
N MET A 384 -22.76 -2.81 5.75
CA MET A 384 -22.93 -2.08 7.00
C MET A 384 -24.28 -2.42 7.64
N LEU A 385 -25.29 -2.67 6.81
CA LEU A 385 -26.66 -3.00 7.20
C LEU A 385 -26.88 -4.50 7.44
N GLU A 386 -26.04 -5.39 6.89
CA GLU A 386 -26.18 -6.86 6.98
C GLU A 386 -26.44 -7.41 8.39
N PRO A 387 -25.81 -6.90 9.47
CA PRO A 387 -26.07 -7.39 10.82
C PRO A 387 -27.45 -6.98 11.39
N LEU A 388 -28.16 -6.06 10.75
CA LEU A 388 -29.43 -5.53 11.23
C LEU A 388 -30.60 -6.37 10.69
N ASP A 389 -31.52 -6.75 11.58
CA ASP A 389 -32.82 -7.31 11.19
C ASP A 389 -33.84 -6.15 11.03
N PRO A 390 -34.26 -5.80 9.80
CA PRO A 390 -35.15 -4.66 9.57
C PRO A 390 -36.49 -4.77 10.31
N GLN A 391 -36.96 -5.99 10.59
CA GLN A 391 -38.24 -6.21 11.27
C GLN A 391 -38.17 -5.86 12.76
N ARG A 392 -36.98 -5.93 13.36
CA ARG A 392 -36.73 -5.59 14.77
C ARG A 392 -36.44 -4.11 15.00
N LEU A 393 -36.18 -3.34 13.93
CA LEU A 393 -35.94 -1.91 14.03
C LEU A 393 -37.25 -1.16 14.32
N ALA A 394 -37.20 -0.16 15.20
CA ALA A 394 -38.28 0.79 15.40
C ALA A 394 -38.37 1.77 14.21
N SER A 395 -39.56 2.26 13.88
CA SER A 395 -39.70 3.45 13.01
C SER A 395 -39.16 4.68 13.78
N PRO A 396 -38.31 5.55 13.18
CA PRO A 396 -38.01 5.73 11.75
C PRO A 396 -36.79 4.94 11.21
N LEU A 397 -35.96 4.33 12.07
CA LEU A 397 -34.73 3.64 11.65
C LEU A 397 -34.97 2.50 10.64
N ARG A 398 -36.14 1.84 10.75
CA ARG A 398 -36.58 0.84 9.77
C ARG A 398 -36.70 1.43 8.36
N GLU A 399 -37.30 2.61 8.25
CA GLU A 399 -37.52 3.30 6.96
C GLU A 399 -36.19 3.73 6.37
N ASP A 400 -35.31 4.35 7.16
CA ASP A 400 -33.97 4.74 6.72
C ASP A 400 -33.15 3.53 6.24
N CYS A 401 -33.19 2.41 6.98
CA CYS A 401 -32.49 1.18 6.60
C CYS A 401 -33.03 0.61 5.27
N GLN A 402 -34.35 0.62 5.08
CA GLN A 402 -34.97 0.15 3.84
C GLN A 402 -34.67 1.06 2.66
N GLU A 403 -34.69 2.39 2.86
CA GLU A 403 -34.36 3.36 1.84
C GLU A 403 -32.90 3.20 1.37
N VAL A 404 -31.95 3.13 2.31
CA VAL A 404 -30.53 2.92 2.01
C VAL A 404 -30.32 1.57 1.31
N SER A 405 -30.98 0.51 1.78
CA SER A 405 -30.88 -0.80 1.13
C SER A 405 -31.43 -0.76 -0.30
N THR A 406 -32.60 -0.18 -0.52
CA THR A 406 -33.24 -0.11 -1.84
C THR A 406 -32.38 0.68 -2.82
N PHE A 407 -31.93 1.87 -2.41
CA PHE A 407 -31.10 2.71 -3.25
C PHE A 407 -29.71 2.10 -3.54
N ALA A 408 -29.17 1.28 -2.62
CA ALA A 408 -27.96 0.51 -2.88
C ALA A 408 -28.14 -0.54 -3.97
N HIS A 409 -29.25 -1.29 -3.94
CA HIS A 409 -29.56 -2.27 -4.99
C HIS A 409 -29.78 -1.59 -6.35
N GLU A 410 -30.53 -0.48 -6.39
CA GLU A 410 -30.73 0.30 -7.62
C GLU A 410 -29.40 0.78 -8.23
N LEU A 411 -28.46 1.23 -7.39
CA LEU A 411 -27.14 1.65 -7.87
C LEU A 411 -26.33 0.48 -8.43
N ILE A 412 -26.37 -0.68 -7.78
CA ILE A 412 -25.71 -1.90 -8.27
C ILE A 412 -26.30 -2.31 -9.62
N ASP A 413 -27.63 -2.34 -9.72
CA ASP A 413 -28.35 -2.72 -10.94
C ASP A 413 -28.11 -1.74 -12.09
N SER A 414 -27.91 -0.45 -11.79
CA SER A 414 -27.54 0.58 -12.76
C SER A 414 -26.10 0.47 -13.29
N GLY A 415 -25.32 -0.50 -12.80
CA GLY A 415 -23.96 -0.76 -13.24
C GLY A 415 -22.88 0.03 -12.48
N VAL A 416 -23.18 0.56 -11.29
CA VAL A 416 -22.16 1.14 -10.41
C VAL A 416 -21.29 -0.01 -9.87
N ILE A 417 -20.10 -0.16 -10.44
CA ILE A 417 -19.12 -1.15 -10.01
C ILE A 417 -18.39 -0.58 -8.79
N GLU A 418 -18.77 -1.03 -7.60
CA GLU A 418 -17.92 -0.86 -6.42
C GLU A 418 -16.73 -1.82 -6.54
N LEU A 419 -15.54 -1.28 -6.78
CA LEU A 419 -14.31 -2.07 -6.66
C LEU A 419 -14.26 -2.58 -5.21
N SER A 420 -14.29 -3.90 -5.03
CA SER A 420 -14.39 -4.60 -3.75
C SER A 420 -13.12 -4.38 -2.91
N GLY A 421 -13.00 -3.16 -2.40
CA GLY A 421 -11.74 -2.58 -1.98
C GLY A 421 -11.92 -1.55 -0.89
N HIS A 422 -12.94 -1.63 -0.03
CA HIS A 422 -12.75 -1.31 1.39
C HIS A 422 -13.64 -2.21 2.26
N PRO A 423 -13.19 -2.66 3.44
CA PRO A 423 -14.06 -3.34 4.39
C PRO A 423 -15.04 -2.31 4.95
N VAL A 424 -16.12 -2.86 5.48
CA VAL A 424 -17.16 -2.15 6.22
C VAL A 424 -17.22 -2.76 7.59
#